data_AF-A0A061BCP6-F1
#
_entry.id   AF-A0A061BCP6-F1
#
_cell.length_a   1.000
_cell.length_b   1.000
_cell.length_c   1.000
_cell.angle_alpha   90.00
_cell.angle_beta   90.00
_cell.angle_gamma   90.00
#
_symmetry.space_group_name_H-M   'P 1'
#
loop_
_entity.id
_entity.type
_entity.pdbx_description
1 polymer ?
#
loop_
_entity_poly.entity_id
_entity_poly.type
_entity_poly.pdbx_seq_one_letter_code
_entity_poly.pdbx_strand_id
1 'polypeptide(L)'
;MPAHEVIDQLPQVPDYAGVSGSTALKTPLQNKLLALSQQLHSNASSSASLNTLTPTTTNDSILEPASPQVEFSNGATTNNNNNSIVGTRNLNDYISKNHITPQTSSILKPGAVFMGSQQSGRSTYEVEVELKYVDLSKSFLCGYLKIQGLTESHPEIITFFEAEIVSEAHSFYTDDKSWGSSDEIDIQHWSKFVPWKRDLPVKKIMDKSYTHQNYLSHPYIYMRWKEKFLVPDAQIDSIEGASFAGFYYISFNQLTGDISGLYYHKSSEKFQQLELCHVPDHGVSGSYQFQ
;
A
#
# COMPACT_ATOMS: atom_id res chain seq x y z
N MET A 1 -31.88 21.21 -73.16
CA MET A 1 -31.82 20.51 -71.85
C MET A 1 -33.23 20.43 -71.31
N PRO A 2 -33.75 19.21 -71.12
CA PRO A 2 -33.67 18.55 -69.81
C PRO A 2 -33.07 17.13 -69.88
N ALA A 3 -32.76 16.63 -68.69
CA ALA A 3 -32.04 15.41 -68.38
C ALA A 3 -32.99 14.21 -68.18
N HIS A 4 -32.51 13.01 -68.54
CA HIS A 4 -33.07 11.73 -68.15
C HIS A 4 -32.27 11.17 -66.95
N GLU A 5 -33.00 10.77 -65.91
CA GLU A 5 -32.50 10.10 -64.70
C GLU A 5 -32.00 8.68 -65.00
N VAL A 6 -30.90 8.29 -64.35
CA VAL A 6 -30.46 6.92 -64.17
C VAL A 6 -30.53 6.62 -62.66
N ILE A 7 -31.32 5.61 -62.30
CA ILE A 7 -31.45 5.08 -60.93
C ILE A 7 -30.53 3.87 -60.83
N ASP A 8 -29.47 3.97 -60.04
CA ASP A 8 -28.65 2.83 -59.59
C ASP A 8 -29.10 2.40 -58.18
N GLN A 9 -29.23 1.08 -58.02
CA GLN A 9 -29.73 0.39 -56.84
C GLN A 9 -28.67 0.29 -55.74
N LEU A 10 -29.03 0.66 -54.51
CA LEU A 10 -28.30 0.38 -53.27
C LEU A 10 -28.57 -1.06 -52.79
N PRO A 11 -27.57 -1.81 -52.29
CA PRO A 11 -27.81 -3.10 -51.67
C PRO A 11 -28.30 -2.98 -50.22
N GLN A 12 -29.24 -3.87 -49.89
CA GLN A 12 -29.99 -4.01 -48.66
C GLN A 12 -29.11 -4.40 -47.45
N VAL A 13 -29.44 -3.82 -46.29
CA VAL A 13 -28.93 -4.18 -44.96
C VAL A 13 -29.74 -5.36 -44.41
N PRO A 14 -29.13 -6.39 -43.79
CA PRO A 14 -29.89 -7.39 -43.05
C PRO A 14 -30.04 -6.99 -41.57
N ASP A 15 -31.28 -7.10 -41.09
CA ASP A 15 -31.71 -7.07 -39.69
C ASP A 15 -31.02 -8.16 -38.85
N TYR A 16 -30.61 -7.81 -37.63
CA TYR A 16 -30.32 -8.79 -36.56
C TYR A 16 -30.97 -8.34 -35.25
N ALA A 17 -31.98 -9.09 -34.83
CA ALA A 17 -32.54 -9.07 -33.49
C ALA A 17 -31.85 -10.14 -32.61
N GLY A 18 -31.35 -9.70 -31.45
CA GLY A 18 -31.25 -10.43 -30.16
C GLY A 18 -30.37 -11.69 -30.05
N VAL A 19 -29.42 -11.69 -29.11
CA VAL A 19 -29.27 -12.67 -28.01
C VAL A 19 -28.14 -12.23 -27.05
N SER A 20 -28.42 -12.45 -25.77
CA SER A 20 -27.67 -12.23 -24.53
C SER A 20 -26.25 -12.82 -24.42
N GLY A 21 -25.41 -12.14 -23.63
CA GLY A 21 -24.37 -12.74 -22.79
C GLY A 21 -23.04 -13.06 -23.48
N SER A 22 -22.02 -12.21 -23.26
CA SER A 22 -20.63 -12.58 -23.56
C SER A 22 -19.75 -12.31 -22.34
N THR A 23 -19.37 -13.41 -21.70
CA THR A 23 -18.32 -13.57 -20.71
C THR A 23 -16.99 -13.01 -21.23
N ALA A 24 -16.39 -12.09 -20.47
CA ALA A 24 -15.01 -11.66 -20.71
C ALA A 24 -14.08 -12.89 -20.64
N LEU A 25 -13.44 -13.22 -21.76
CA LEU A 25 -12.41 -14.24 -21.84
C LEU A 25 -11.21 -13.80 -20.99
N LYS A 26 -11.06 -14.42 -19.81
CA LYS A 26 -9.90 -14.22 -18.93
C LYS A 26 -8.65 -14.78 -19.60
N THR A 27 -7.55 -14.02 -19.50
CA THR A 27 -6.27 -14.39 -20.11
C THR A 27 -5.70 -15.66 -19.48
N PRO A 28 -4.81 -16.40 -20.19
CA PRO A 28 -4.16 -17.60 -19.63
C PRO A 28 -3.46 -17.35 -18.28
N LEU A 29 -2.96 -16.12 -18.05
CA LEU A 29 -2.32 -15.71 -16.80
C LEU A 29 -3.33 -15.61 -15.64
N GLN A 30 -4.54 -15.07 -15.89
CA GLN A 30 -5.59 -14.97 -14.88
C GLN A 30 -6.15 -16.34 -14.48
N ASN A 31 -6.23 -17.28 -15.42
CA ASN A 31 -6.61 -18.66 -15.12
C ASN A 31 -5.53 -19.38 -14.30
N LYS A 32 -4.25 -19.08 -14.56
CA LYS A 32 -3.13 -19.64 -13.79
C LYS A 32 -3.10 -19.11 -12.35
N LEU A 33 -3.38 -17.82 -12.16
CA LEU A 33 -3.52 -17.19 -10.83
C LEU A 33 -4.72 -17.74 -10.05
N LEU A 34 -5.85 -17.99 -10.72
CA LEU A 34 -7.04 -18.61 -10.11
C LEU A 34 -6.80 -20.08 -9.73
N ALA A 35 -6.01 -20.82 -10.51
CA ALA A 35 -5.66 -22.20 -10.20
C ALA A 35 -4.71 -22.30 -8.99
N LEU A 36 -3.73 -21.38 -8.88
CA LEU A 36 -2.84 -21.32 -7.73
C LEU A 36 -3.60 -20.97 -6.43
N SER A 37 -4.56 -20.05 -6.49
CA SER A 37 -5.36 -19.73 -5.32
C SER A 37 -6.18 -20.94 -4.87
N GLN A 38 -6.77 -21.71 -5.79
CA GLN A 38 -7.55 -22.92 -5.45
C GLN A 38 -6.71 -24.05 -4.83
N GLN A 39 -5.45 -24.23 -5.23
CA GLN A 39 -4.55 -25.25 -4.66
C GLN A 39 -4.15 -24.96 -3.20
N LEU A 40 -4.08 -23.69 -2.80
CA LEU A 40 -3.79 -23.31 -1.41
C LEU A 40 -4.96 -23.64 -0.47
N HIS A 41 -6.20 -23.67 -0.98
CA HIS A 41 -7.39 -23.97 -0.17
C HIS A 41 -7.55 -25.47 0.16
N SER A 42 -6.94 -26.39 -0.59
CA SER A 42 -7.01 -27.83 -0.31
C SER A 42 -6.08 -28.31 0.82
N ASN A 43 -5.03 -27.53 1.14
CA ASN A 43 -4.04 -27.94 2.15
C ASN A 43 -4.33 -27.42 3.57
N ALA A 44 -5.35 -26.56 3.74
CA ALA A 44 -5.73 -26.01 5.04
C ALA A 44 -6.67 -26.92 5.87
N SER A 45 -7.05 -28.10 5.34
CA SER A 45 -8.09 -28.97 5.96
C SER A 45 -7.56 -30.17 6.73
N SER A 46 -6.26 -30.27 7.01
CA SER A 46 -5.70 -31.32 7.89
C SER A 46 -5.21 -30.73 9.21
N SER A 47 -6.13 -30.56 10.17
CA SER A 47 -5.83 -30.27 11.57
C SER A 47 -5.29 -31.53 12.28
N ALA A 48 -4.03 -31.51 12.71
CA ALA A 48 -3.50 -32.46 13.68
C ALA A 48 -3.53 -31.84 15.09
N SER A 49 -4.27 -32.48 15.98
CA SER A 49 -4.56 -32.09 17.35
C SER A 49 -3.31 -32.09 18.25
N LEU A 50 -3.10 -31.02 19.02
CA LEU A 50 -2.10 -30.97 20.10
C LEU A 50 -2.78 -31.12 21.46
N ASN A 51 -2.40 -32.18 22.17
CA ASN A 51 -2.86 -32.48 23.51
C ASN A 51 -2.23 -31.55 24.55
N THR A 52 -3.07 -31.17 25.51
CA THR A 52 -2.82 -30.30 26.66
C THR A 52 -1.92 -30.99 27.68
N LEU A 53 -0.89 -30.29 28.17
CA LEU A 53 -0.10 -30.69 29.33
C LEU A 53 -0.21 -29.60 30.41
N THR A 54 -0.63 -30.04 31.60
CA THR A 54 -0.71 -29.28 32.86
C THR A 54 0.68 -29.05 33.46
N PRO A 55 0.96 -27.92 34.13
CA PRO A 55 2.19 -27.74 34.89
C PRO A 55 2.05 -28.24 36.34
N THR A 56 2.95 -29.14 36.70
CA THR A 56 3.19 -29.64 38.06
C THR A 56 4.02 -28.64 38.86
N THR A 57 3.64 -28.47 40.12
CA THR A 57 4.30 -27.69 41.17
C THR A 57 5.72 -28.17 41.48
N THR A 58 6.68 -27.25 41.49
CA THR A 58 7.89 -27.36 42.34
C THR A 58 8.27 -25.98 42.87
N ASN A 59 8.30 -25.89 44.21
CA ASN A 59 8.83 -24.78 44.99
C ASN A 59 10.32 -24.62 44.69
N ASP A 60 10.77 -23.39 44.48
CA ASP A 60 12.01 -22.91 45.07
C ASP A 60 11.95 -21.39 45.27
N SER A 61 12.31 -21.00 46.49
CA SER A 61 12.32 -19.62 46.99
C SER A 61 13.66 -18.98 46.67
N ILE A 62 13.71 -17.66 46.42
CA ILE A 62 14.73 -16.70 46.92
C ILE A 62 14.51 -15.29 46.32
N LEU A 63 14.09 -14.38 47.22
CA LEU A 63 14.41 -12.95 47.43
C LEU A 63 14.28 -11.90 46.30
N GLU A 64 13.26 -11.05 46.41
CA GLU A 64 13.19 -9.67 45.88
C GLU A 64 13.85 -8.64 46.84
N PRO A 65 14.37 -7.51 46.35
CA PRO A 65 14.54 -6.29 47.14
C PRO A 65 13.43 -5.26 46.87
N ALA A 66 13.00 -4.64 47.96
CA ALA A 66 11.87 -3.71 48.09
C ALA A 66 12.08 -2.32 47.46
N SER A 67 10.98 -1.72 46.99
CA SER A 67 10.85 -0.29 46.64
C SER A 67 10.50 0.56 47.88
N PRO A 68 10.97 1.82 47.98
CA PRO A 68 10.68 2.68 49.14
C PRO A 68 9.30 3.36 49.03
N GLN A 69 8.55 3.29 50.13
CA GLN A 69 7.33 4.06 50.41
C GLN A 69 7.72 5.42 51.02
N VAL A 70 7.12 6.52 50.55
CA VAL A 70 7.20 7.84 51.18
C VAL A 70 5.80 8.22 51.69
N GLU A 71 5.67 8.26 53.01
CA GLU A 71 4.51 8.78 53.74
C GLU A 71 4.46 10.31 53.67
N PHE A 72 3.27 10.88 53.52
CA PHE A 72 3.03 12.29 53.81
C PHE A 72 1.90 12.43 54.85
N SER A 73 2.25 13.07 55.95
CA SER A 73 1.40 13.38 57.10
C SER A 73 0.58 14.65 56.84
N ASN A 74 -0.73 14.58 57.13
CA ASN A 74 -1.64 15.73 57.07
C ASN A 74 -1.70 16.45 58.43
N GLY A 75 -1.16 17.66 58.48
CA GLY A 75 -1.41 18.64 59.54
C GLY A 75 -2.52 19.61 59.12
N ALA A 76 -3.56 19.73 59.94
CA ALA A 76 -4.68 20.64 59.73
C ALA A 76 -4.37 22.06 60.21
N THR A 77 -4.66 23.09 59.41
CA THR A 77 -5.08 24.42 59.90
C THR A 77 -5.95 25.14 58.86
N THR A 78 -7.01 25.74 59.37
CA THR A 78 -8.12 26.49 58.75
C THR A 78 -7.73 27.78 58.01
N ASN A 79 -8.42 28.11 56.91
CA ASN A 79 -9.13 29.39 56.72
C ASN A 79 -9.93 29.49 55.38
N ASN A 80 -10.93 30.38 55.42
CA ASN A 80 -12.14 30.49 54.60
C ASN A 80 -12.01 30.89 53.11
N ASN A 81 -13.02 30.41 52.36
CA ASN A 81 -13.73 31.02 51.20
C ASN A 81 -12.93 31.53 49.99
N ASN A 82 -13.01 30.79 48.88
CA ASN A 82 -13.70 31.26 47.65
C ASN A 82 -13.83 30.12 46.62
N ASN A 83 -15.05 29.95 46.11
CA ASN A 83 -15.38 29.09 44.98
C ASN A 83 -14.53 29.42 43.76
N SER A 84 -13.69 28.47 43.32
CA SER A 84 -13.53 28.21 41.89
C SER A 84 -13.25 26.71 41.71
N ILE A 85 -14.18 26.04 41.04
CA ILE A 85 -14.00 24.66 40.57
C ILE A 85 -12.96 24.73 39.45
N VAL A 86 -11.68 24.67 39.80
CA VAL A 86 -10.62 24.32 38.85
C VAL A 86 -10.54 22.81 38.89
N GLY A 87 -11.42 22.17 38.11
CA GLY A 87 -11.33 20.75 37.86
C GLY A 87 -9.92 20.43 37.40
N THR A 88 -9.21 19.61 38.17
CA THR A 88 -8.00 18.93 37.74
C THR A 88 -8.34 18.21 36.44
N ARG A 89 -8.01 18.84 35.31
CA ARG A 89 -8.13 18.21 33.99
C ARG A 89 -7.15 17.04 34.04
N ASN A 90 -7.69 15.82 34.17
CA ASN A 90 -6.90 14.60 34.10
C ASN A 90 -6.04 14.69 32.84
N LEU A 91 -4.72 14.59 32.99
CA LEU A 91 -3.78 14.56 31.85
C LEU A 91 -4.16 13.41 30.89
N ASN A 92 -4.71 12.34 31.45
CA ASN A 92 -5.30 11.22 30.71
C ASN A 92 -6.44 11.66 29.78
N ASP A 93 -7.32 12.58 30.17
CA ASP A 93 -8.39 13.09 29.30
C ASP A 93 -7.85 13.96 28.15
N TYR A 94 -6.69 14.62 28.33
CA TYR A 94 -6.06 15.41 27.29
C TYR A 94 -5.35 14.51 26.26
N ILE A 95 -4.70 13.44 26.73
CA ILE A 95 -4.07 12.42 25.89
C ILE A 95 -5.13 11.62 25.12
N SER A 96 -6.22 11.23 25.79
CA SER A 96 -7.33 10.49 25.17
C SER A 96 -8.13 11.29 24.13
N LYS A 97 -8.20 12.62 24.25
CA LYS A 97 -8.98 13.47 23.32
C LYS A 97 -8.23 13.85 22.04
N ASN A 98 -6.91 13.62 21.99
CA ASN A 98 -6.08 13.95 20.83
C ASN A 98 -5.48 12.72 20.14
N HIS A 99 -5.99 11.51 20.40
CA HIS A 99 -5.57 10.33 19.64
C HIS A 99 -6.07 10.44 18.19
N ILE A 100 -5.19 10.89 17.31
CA ILE A 100 -5.40 10.89 15.86
C ILE A 100 -5.29 9.43 15.41
N THR A 101 -6.42 8.74 15.33
CA THR A 101 -6.49 7.46 14.61
C THR A 101 -6.10 7.74 13.17
N PRO A 102 -5.10 7.03 12.62
CA PRO A 102 -4.68 7.27 11.25
C PRO A 102 -5.84 6.97 10.30
N GLN A 103 -5.98 7.79 9.26
CA GLN A 103 -7.04 7.59 8.27
C GLN A 103 -6.64 6.46 7.32
N THR A 104 -7.49 5.45 7.16
CA THR A 104 -7.24 4.29 6.28
C THR A 104 -8.43 4.07 5.33
N SER A 105 -8.31 3.11 4.41
CA SER A 105 -9.44 2.61 3.60
C SER A 105 -9.71 1.13 3.90
N SER A 106 -10.68 0.53 3.19
CA SER A 106 -10.97 -0.91 3.32
C SER A 106 -9.81 -1.81 2.87
N ILE A 107 -8.96 -1.32 1.96
CA ILE A 107 -7.84 -2.05 1.36
C ILE A 107 -6.49 -1.46 1.78
N LEU A 108 -6.31 -0.13 1.70
CA LEU A 108 -5.09 0.52 2.20
C LEU A 108 -5.21 0.71 3.72
N LYS A 109 -4.79 -0.31 4.46
CA LYS A 109 -4.80 -0.35 5.92
C LYS A 109 -3.60 -1.14 6.44
N PRO A 110 -3.20 -0.95 7.71
CA PRO A 110 -2.20 -1.79 8.35
C PRO A 110 -2.55 -3.28 8.25
N GLY A 111 -1.56 -4.11 7.94
CA GLY A 111 -1.68 -5.56 7.75
C GLY A 111 -2.20 -5.99 6.38
N ALA A 112 -2.58 -5.07 5.48
CA ALA A 112 -2.99 -5.43 4.13
C ALA A 112 -1.82 -6.05 3.35
N VAL A 113 -2.08 -7.17 2.70
CA VAL A 113 -1.10 -7.92 1.90
C VAL A 113 -1.46 -7.84 0.42
N PHE A 114 -0.45 -7.68 -0.41
CA PHE A 114 -0.55 -7.68 -1.86
C PHE A 114 0.46 -8.68 -2.42
N MET A 115 0.06 -9.48 -3.41
CA MET A 115 0.94 -10.45 -4.05
C MET A 115 0.90 -10.31 -5.56
N GLY A 116 2.02 -10.59 -6.21
CA GLY A 116 2.11 -10.61 -7.66
C GLY A 116 3.55 -10.74 -8.13
N SER A 117 3.96 -9.90 -9.07
CA SER A 117 5.27 -10.05 -9.70
C SER A 117 5.92 -8.74 -10.13
N GLN A 118 7.25 -8.74 -10.13
CA GLN A 118 8.07 -7.74 -10.82
C GLN A 118 8.68 -8.34 -12.09
N GLN A 119 8.60 -7.63 -13.21
CA GLN A 119 9.12 -8.05 -14.51
C GLN A 119 10.22 -7.10 -14.99
N SER A 120 11.38 -7.65 -15.35
CA SER A 120 12.50 -6.93 -15.97
C SER A 120 12.97 -7.71 -17.20
N GLY A 121 12.80 -7.14 -18.39
CA GLY A 121 13.09 -7.81 -19.64
C GLY A 121 12.34 -9.14 -19.79
N ARG A 122 13.07 -10.26 -19.68
CA ARG A 122 12.51 -11.63 -19.75
C ARG A 122 12.37 -12.31 -18.39
N SER A 123 12.84 -11.66 -17.33
CA SER A 123 12.79 -12.19 -15.98
C SER A 123 11.50 -11.77 -15.29
N THR A 124 10.97 -12.66 -14.45
CA THR A 124 9.80 -12.39 -13.61
C THR A 124 10.09 -12.92 -12.23
N TYR A 125 9.87 -12.08 -11.23
CA TYR A 125 10.15 -12.33 -9.83
C TYR A 125 8.86 -12.25 -9.03
N GLU A 126 8.65 -13.18 -8.11
CA GLU A 126 7.50 -13.13 -7.20
C GLU A 126 7.71 -12.02 -6.19
N VAL A 127 6.65 -11.26 -5.92
CA VAL A 127 6.66 -10.12 -5.00
C VAL A 127 5.48 -10.20 -4.05
N GLU A 128 5.75 -9.99 -2.78
CA GLU A 128 4.77 -9.80 -1.71
C GLU A 128 5.01 -8.46 -1.03
N VAL A 129 3.94 -7.72 -0.78
CA VAL A 129 3.98 -6.45 -0.07
C VAL A 129 3.05 -6.52 1.12
N GLU A 130 3.54 -6.14 2.29
CA GLU A 130 2.73 -6.02 3.50
C GLU A 130 2.79 -4.58 4.02
N LEU A 131 1.63 -3.93 4.12
CA LEU A 131 1.53 -2.59 4.67
C LEU A 131 1.62 -2.64 6.20
N LYS A 132 2.56 -1.89 6.78
CA LYS A 132 2.75 -1.85 8.23
C LYS A 132 2.03 -0.67 8.87
N TYR A 133 2.08 0.49 8.24
CA TYR A 133 1.38 1.69 8.69
C TYR A 133 0.79 2.43 7.49
N VAL A 134 -0.42 2.96 7.68
CA VAL A 134 -1.12 3.75 6.66
C VAL A 134 -1.78 4.92 7.36
N ASP A 135 -1.51 6.13 6.90
CA ASP A 135 -2.22 7.34 7.30
C ASP A 135 -2.46 8.23 6.08
N LEU A 136 -3.62 8.00 5.44
CA LEU A 136 -4.07 8.73 4.25
C LEU A 136 -4.25 10.22 4.53
N SER A 137 -4.53 10.62 5.77
CA SER A 137 -4.64 12.05 6.13
C SER A 137 -3.30 12.78 6.03
N LYS A 138 -2.19 12.03 6.16
CA LYS A 138 -0.82 12.52 6.01
C LYS A 138 -0.21 12.18 4.65
N SER A 139 -0.99 11.63 3.73
CA SER A 139 -0.50 11.17 2.42
C SER A 139 0.69 10.20 2.53
N PHE A 140 0.66 9.33 3.55
CA PHE A 140 1.78 8.46 3.91
C PHE A 140 1.37 7.02 4.15
N LEU A 141 2.21 6.08 3.72
CA LEU A 141 2.17 4.69 4.17
C LEU A 141 3.59 4.09 4.14
N CYS A 142 3.79 3.00 4.86
CA CYS A 142 5.03 2.23 4.81
C CYS A 142 4.77 0.74 4.96
N GLY A 143 5.73 -0.07 4.55
CA GLY A 143 5.57 -1.52 4.54
C GLY A 143 6.86 -2.26 4.22
N TYR A 144 6.71 -3.57 4.07
CA TYR A 144 7.77 -4.43 3.55
C TYR A 144 7.46 -4.81 2.10
N LEU A 145 8.50 -4.81 1.27
CA LEU A 145 8.49 -5.40 -0.06
C LEU A 145 9.44 -6.60 -0.02
N LYS A 146 8.89 -7.78 -0.24
CA LYS A 146 9.61 -9.05 -0.33
C LYS A 146 9.65 -9.49 -1.79
N ILE A 147 10.85 -9.71 -2.32
CA ILE A 147 11.08 -10.19 -3.68
C ILE A 147 11.89 -11.48 -3.65
N GLN A 148 11.47 -12.46 -4.46
CA GLN A 148 12.09 -13.78 -4.49
C GLN A 148 12.76 -14.08 -5.84
N GLY A 149 13.91 -14.75 -5.77
CA GLY A 149 14.66 -15.22 -6.93
C GLY A 149 15.41 -14.13 -7.70
N LEU A 150 15.62 -12.95 -7.10
CA LEU A 150 16.34 -11.85 -7.75
C LEU A 150 17.83 -12.18 -7.95
N THR A 151 18.44 -12.87 -6.99
CA THR A 151 19.84 -13.33 -7.04
C THR A 151 19.94 -14.76 -6.49
N GLU A 152 20.97 -15.50 -6.91
CA GLU A 152 21.19 -16.87 -6.39
C GLU A 152 21.67 -16.87 -4.94
N SER A 153 22.45 -15.85 -4.55
CA SER A 153 23.01 -15.72 -3.20
C SER A 153 21.98 -15.24 -2.18
N HIS A 154 20.97 -14.49 -2.61
CA HIS A 154 19.90 -13.97 -1.78
C HIS A 154 18.56 -14.39 -2.40
N PRO A 155 18.10 -15.63 -2.14
CA PRO A 155 16.88 -16.17 -2.75
C PRO A 155 15.63 -15.38 -2.36
N GLU A 156 15.69 -14.66 -1.24
CA GLU A 156 14.66 -13.74 -0.78
C GLU A 156 15.32 -12.45 -0.29
N ILE A 157 14.79 -11.32 -0.73
CA ILE A 157 15.22 -9.98 -0.32
C ILE A 157 14.00 -9.26 0.22
N ILE A 158 14.11 -8.72 1.43
CA ILE A 158 13.05 -7.93 2.08
C ILE A 158 13.59 -6.53 2.32
N THR A 159 12.88 -5.52 1.84
CA THR A 159 13.17 -4.12 2.10
C THR A 159 12.02 -3.45 2.83
N PHE A 160 12.35 -2.51 3.70
CA PHE A 160 11.38 -1.55 4.22
C PHE A 160 11.25 -0.40 3.23
N PHE A 161 10.02 0.00 2.92
CA PHE A 161 9.74 1.16 2.07
C PHE A 161 8.82 2.16 2.75
N GLU A 162 8.98 3.42 2.39
CA GLU A 162 8.02 4.49 2.66
C GLU A 162 7.39 4.95 1.36
N ALA A 163 6.16 5.46 1.46
CA ALA A 163 5.42 5.95 0.32
C ALA A 163 4.95 7.39 0.52
N GLU A 164 5.07 8.17 -0.55
CA GLU A 164 4.43 9.46 -0.71
C GLU A 164 3.19 9.29 -1.59
N ILE A 165 2.03 9.76 -1.12
CA ILE A 165 0.80 9.75 -1.89
C ILE A 165 0.63 11.11 -2.61
N VAL A 166 0.46 11.06 -3.92
CA VAL A 166 0.21 12.25 -4.73
C VAL A 166 -1.10 12.91 -4.29
N SER A 167 -1.00 14.15 -3.82
CA SER A 167 -2.03 14.85 -3.07
C SER A 167 -1.75 16.36 -3.05
N GLU A 168 -2.34 17.09 -2.11
CA GLU A 168 -1.95 18.47 -1.81
C GLU A 168 -0.53 18.59 -1.25
N ALA A 169 -0.03 17.55 -0.56
CA ALA A 169 1.30 17.55 0.05
C ALA A 169 2.40 17.16 -0.94
N HIS A 170 2.08 16.34 -1.93
CA HIS A 170 3.05 15.79 -2.87
C HIS A 170 2.53 15.90 -4.30
N SER A 171 3.26 16.60 -5.16
CA SER A 171 2.87 16.77 -6.57
C SER A 171 3.16 15.50 -7.39
N PHE A 172 2.80 15.52 -8.68
CA PHE A 172 3.24 14.49 -9.64
C PHE A 172 4.75 14.58 -9.96
N TYR A 173 5.41 15.66 -9.60
CA TYR A 173 6.85 15.84 -9.75
C TYR A 173 7.58 15.38 -8.49
N THR A 174 8.68 14.66 -8.68
CA THR A 174 9.49 14.12 -7.59
C THR A 174 10.34 15.24 -6.98
N ASP A 175 10.08 15.56 -5.71
CA ASP A 175 10.72 16.67 -5.02
C ASP A 175 12.15 16.32 -4.57
N ASP A 176 12.35 15.10 -4.05
CA ASP A 176 13.66 14.62 -3.60
C ASP A 176 14.63 14.37 -4.77
N LYS A 177 15.57 15.29 -4.93
CA LYS A 177 16.57 15.23 -6.01
C LYS A 177 17.55 14.06 -5.87
N SER A 178 17.68 13.47 -4.67
CA SER A 178 18.52 12.30 -4.48
C SER A 178 17.98 11.05 -5.21
N TRP A 179 16.69 11.03 -5.55
CA TRP A 179 16.06 9.92 -6.29
C TRP A 179 16.39 9.94 -7.79
N GLY A 180 17.01 11.03 -8.27
CA GLY A 180 17.53 11.14 -9.63
C GLY A 180 16.48 11.31 -10.73
N SER A 181 15.20 11.49 -10.38
CA SER A 181 14.14 11.78 -11.35
C SER A 181 14.14 13.26 -11.77
N SER A 182 13.90 13.50 -13.06
CA SER A 182 13.60 14.83 -13.62
C SER A 182 12.12 14.95 -13.96
N ASP A 183 11.66 16.16 -14.22
CA ASP A 183 10.26 16.40 -14.59
C ASP A 183 9.85 15.61 -15.84
N GLU A 184 10.76 15.49 -16.82
CA GLU A 184 10.53 14.71 -18.03
C GLU A 184 10.39 13.21 -17.71
N ILE A 185 11.18 12.72 -16.76
CA ILE A 185 11.14 11.33 -16.28
C ILE A 185 9.82 11.07 -15.57
N ASP A 186 9.40 11.96 -14.67
CA ASP A 186 8.12 11.85 -13.97
C ASP A 186 6.96 11.77 -14.96
N ILE A 187 6.88 12.71 -15.91
CA ILE A 187 5.82 12.70 -16.92
C ILE A 187 5.88 11.44 -17.80
N GLN A 188 7.08 10.96 -18.15
CA GLN A 188 7.23 9.72 -18.93
C GLN A 188 6.70 8.49 -18.18
N HIS A 189 6.96 8.37 -16.88
CA HIS A 189 6.52 7.24 -16.06
C HIS A 189 5.02 7.32 -15.79
N TRP A 190 4.51 8.47 -15.34
CA TRP A 190 3.07 8.64 -15.09
C TRP A 190 2.23 8.40 -16.35
N SER A 191 2.75 8.82 -17.51
CA SER A 191 2.14 8.57 -18.82
C SER A 191 2.01 7.09 -19.20
N LYS A 192 2.67 6.16 -18.51
CA LYS A 192 2.50 4.72 -18.78
C LYS A 192 1.23 4.16 -18.15
N PHE A 193 0.71 4.77 -17.09
CA PHE A 193 -0.56 4.37 -16.52
C PHE A 193 -1.71 4.89 -17.38
N VAL A 194 -2.45 3.97 -18.01
CA VAL A 194 -3.60 4.32 -18.87
C VAL A 194 -4.63 5.20 -18.13
N PRO A 195 -5.01 4.90 -16.86
CA PRO A 195 -5.92 5.75 -16.11
C PRO A 195 -5.39 7.18 -15.92
N TRP A 196 -4.09 7.36 -15.72
CA TRP A 196 -3.49 8.69 -15.55
C TRP A 196 -3.69 9.54 -16.81
N LYS A 197 -3.44 8.96 -17.99
CA LYS A 197 -3.64 9.64 -19.28
C LYS A 197 -5.10 9.95 -19.59
N ARG A 198 -5.99 9.03 -19.24
CA ARG A 198 -7.40 9.08 -19.64
C ARG A 198 -8.23 9.94 -18.69
N ASP A 199 -7.98 9.82 -17.38
CA ASP A 199 -8.90 10.29 -16.34
C ASP A 199 -8.41 11.57 -15.65
N LEU A 200 -7.12 11.91 -15.73
CA LEU A 200 -6.57 13.12 -15.11
C LEU A 200 -6.41 14.29 -16.09
N PRO A 201 -6.45 15.54 -15.59
CA PRO A 201 -6.26 16.74 -16.42
C PRO A 201 -4.77 16.97 -16.75
N VAL A 202 -4.17 16.12 -17.58
CA VAL A 202 -2.72 16.11 -17.89
C VAL A 202 -2.19 17.49 -18.30
N LYS A 203 -2.95 18.27 -19.08
CA LYS A 203 -2.56 19.64 -19.46
C LYS A 203 -2.37 20.58 -18.26
N LYS A 204 -3.21 20.43 -17.23
CA LYS A 204 -3.08 21.18 -15.98
C LYS A 204 -1.93 20.62 -15.15
N ILE A 205 -1.76 19.30 -15.08
CA ILE A 205 -0.65 18.67 -14.36
C ILE A 205 0.72 19.16 -14.88
N MET A 206 0.84 19.37 -16.19
CA MET A 206 2.06 19.92 -16.79
C MET A 206 2.38 21.36 -16.35
N ASP A 207 1.38 22.08 -15.83
CA ASP A 207 1.60 23.31 -15.07
C ASP A 207 1.92 22.90 -13.62
N LYS A 208 3.15 23.12 -13.19
CA LYS A 208 3.66 22.73 -11.87
C LYS A 208 2.89 23.36 -10.68
N SER A 209 2.03 24.34 -10.94
CA SER A 209 1.11 24.87 -9.94
C SER A 209 -0.09 23.95 -9.64
N TYR A 210 -0.30 22.90 -10.44
CA TYR A 210 -1.38 21.95 -10.22
C TYR A 210 -1.23 21.21 -8.90
N THR A 211 -2.29 21.25 -8.11
CA THR A 211 -2.41 20.52 -6.85
C THR A 211 -3.45 19.41 -7.02
N HIS A 212 -3.08 18.15 -6.73
CA HIS A 212 -4.00 17.02 -6.87
C HIS A 212 -4.88 16.90 -5.63
N GLN A 213 -5.98 17.66 -5.62
CA GLN A 213 -6.89 17.72 -4.48
C GLN A 213 -7.84 16.54 -4.40
N ASN A 214 -8.29 16.21 -3.19
CA ASN A 214 -9.30 15.17 -2.93
C ASN A 214 -8.93 13.83 -3.62
N TYR A 215 -7.66 13.44 -3.58
CA TYR A 215 -7.17 12.25 -4.28
C TYR A 215 -7.96 10.98 -3.91
N LEU A 216 -8.47 10.88 -2.68
CA LEU A 216 -9.33 9.78 -2.21
C LEU A 216 -10.68 9.66 -2.93
N SER A 217 -11.19 10.73 -3.55
CA SER A 217 -12.44 10.66 -4.32
C SER A 217 -12.24 10.11 -5.74
N HIS A 218 -11.01 9.86 -6.17
CA HIS A 218 -10.68 9.34 -7.49
C HIS A 218 -10.56 7.81 -7.44
N PRO A 219 -10.94 7.05 -8.49
CA PRO A 219 -10.80 5.59 -8.47
C PRO A 219 -9.35 5.10 -8.29
N TYR A 220 -8.39 5.92 -8.67
CA TYR A 220 -6.96 5.61 -8.60
C TYR A 220 -6.24 6.55 -7.64
N ILE A 221 -5.39 5.97 -6.78
CA ILE A 221 -4.44 6.70 -5.95
C ILE A 221 -3.05 6.52 -6.55
N TYR A 222 -2.35 7.63 -6.77
CA TYR A 222 -0.99 7.63 -7.28
C TYR A 222 -0.01 7.81 -6.14
N MET A 223 1.08 7.04 -6.14
CA MET A 223 2.07 7.05 -5.06
C MET A 223 3.48 6.89 -5.62
N ARG A 224 4.47 7.26 -4.82
CA ARG A 224 5.86 6.85 -5.04
C ARG A 224 6.35 6.03 -3.85
N TRP A 225 6.89 4.83 -4.09
CA TRP A 225 7.44 3.98 -3.02
C TRP A 225 8.96 3.99 -3.07
N LYS A 226 9.59 4.38 -1.97
CA LYS A 226 11.05 4.41 -1.82
C LYS A 226 11.47 3.41 -0.75
N GLU A 227 12.13 2.35 -1.20
CA GLU A 227 12.85 1.42 -0.32
C GLU A 227 13.99 2.14 0.39
N LYS A 228 14.17 1.85 1.67
CA LYS A 228 15.11 2.55 2.56
C LYS A 228 16.27 1.65 2.98
N PHE A 229 15.96 0.45 3.47
CA PHE A 229 16.95 -0.48 4.00
C PHE A 229 16.43 -1.92 3.95
N LEU A 230 17.36 -2.86 4.08
CA LEU A 230 17.07 -4.30 4.13
C LEU A 230 16.59 -4.74 5.51
N VAL A 231 15.77 -5.79 5.53
CA VAL A 231 15.29 -6.46 6.73
C VAL A 231 15.78 -7.92 6.68
N PRO A 232 16.35 -8.46 7.76
CA PRO A 232 16.50 -7.85 9.10
C PRO A 232 17.70 -6.93 9.27
N ASP A 233 18.66 -6.94 8.34
CA ASP A 233 19.92 -6.21 8.49
C ASP A 233 19.93 -4.86 7.75
N ALA A 234 19.58 -3.80 8.47
CA ALA A 234 19.52 -2.45 7.92
C ALA A 234 20.90 -1.81 7.65
N GLN A 235 22.01 -2.44 8.07
CA GLN A 235 23.36 -1.92 7.83
C GLN A 235 23.91 -2.31 6.45
N ILE A 236 23.28 -3.27 5.77
CA ILE A 236 23.64 -3.67 4.42
C ILE A 236 23.05 -2.64 3.43
N ASP A 237 23.92 -1.96 2.71
CA ASP A 237 23.58 -0.92 1.74
C ASP A 237 23.59 -1.41 0.28
N SER A 238 24.11 -2.62 0.05
CA SER A 238 24.31 -3.19 -1.27
C SER A 238 24.17 -4.71 -1.26
N ILE A 239 23.53 -5.26 -2.30
CA ILE A 239 23.44 -6.69 -2.56
C ILE A 239 24.06 -6.94 -3.93
N GLU A 240 24.93 -7.92 -4.04
CA GLU A 240 25.48 -8.30 -5.33
C GLU A 240 24.36 -8.78 -6.27
N GLY A 241 24.21 -8.13 -7.42
CA GLY A 241 23.18 -8.45 -8.41
C GLY A 241 21.80 -7.84 -8.14
N ALA A 242 21.63 -7.06 -7.06
CA ALA A 242 20.37 -6.39 -6.75
C ALA A 242 20.59 -4.94 -6.26
N SER A 243 19.60 -4.06 -6.47
CA SER A 243 19.65 -2.70 -5.96
C SER A 243 18.25 -2.17 -5.65
N PHE A 244 18.12 -1.54 -4.48
CA PHE A 244 16.93 -0.82 -4.01
C PHE A 244 17.15 0.70 -3.97
N ALA A 245 18.16 1.20 -4.71
CA ALA A 245 18.52 2.62 -4.74
C ALA A 245 17.44 3.49 -5.43
N GLY A 246 16.71 2.91 -6.38
CA GLY A 246 15.59 3.53 -7.07
C GLY A 246 14.32 3.71 -6.22
N PHE A 247 13.23 3.99 -6.91
CA PHE A 247 11.88 4.06 -6.35
C PHE A 247 10.85 3.58 -7.37
N TYR A 248 9.63 3.33 -6.91
CA TYR A 248 8.53 2.92 -7.77
C TYR A 248 7.53 4.06 -7.96
N TYR A 249 7.11 4.30 -9.20
CA TYR A 249 5.85 4.97 -9.47
C TYR A 249 4.72 3.96 -9.33
N ILE A 250 3.66 4.31 -8.62
CA ILE A 250 2.55 3.40 -8.30
C ILE A 250 1.21 4.01 -8.67
N SER A 251 0.34 3.20 -9.26
CA SER A 251 -1.08 3.47 -9.50
C SER A 251 -1.90 2.37 -8.82
N PHE A 252 -2.58 2.72 -7.73
CA PHE A 252 -3.43 1.81 -6.97
C PHE A 252 -4.91 2.02 -7.33
N ASN A 253 -5.61 0.94 -7.70
CA ASN A 253 -7.04 0.96 -7.95
C ASN A 253 -7.81 0.71 -6.64
N GLN A 254 -8.51 1.73 -6.15
CA GLN A 254 -9.25 1.64 -4.88
C GLN A 254 -10.41 0.64 -4.90
N LEU A 255 -10.95 0.33 -6.08
CA LEU A 255 -12.12 -0.55 -6.22
C LEU A 255 -11.71 -2.02 -6.27
N THR A 256 -10.65 -2.34 -7.00
CA THR A 256 -10.22 -3.74 -7.19
C THR A 256 -9.11 -4.16 -6.22
N GLY A 257 -8.35 -3.20 -5.67
CA GLY A 257 -7.17 -3.47 -4.88
C GLY A 257 -5.92 -3.79 -5.71
N ASP A 258 -5.97 -3.59 -7.03
CA ASP A 258 -4.83 -3.83 -7.91
C ASP A 258 -3.81 -2.69 -7.80
N ILE A 259 -2.53 -3.04 -7.79
CA ILE A 259 -1.39 -2.14 -7.81
C ILE A 259 -0.62 -2.38 -9.10
N SER A 260 -0.54 -1.36 -9.94
CA SER A 260 0.38 -1.32 -11.08
C SER A 260 1.50 -0.34 -10.78
N GLY A 261 2.73 -0.75 -11.03
CA GLY A 261 3.92 0.00 -10.66
C GLY A 261 5.03 -0.06 -11.70
N LEU A 262 5.91 0.92 -11.67
CA LEU A 262 7.09 1.02 -12.52
C LEU A 262 8.29 1.43 -11.70
N TYR A 263 9.29 0.56 -11.64
CA TYR A 263 10.56 0.88 -10.99
C TYR A 263 11.37 1.85 -11.86
N TYR A 264 11.97 2.83 -11.19
CA TYR A 264 12.90 3.78 -11.78
C TYR A 264 14.18 3.87 -10.96
N HIS A 265 15.30 3.71 -11.67
CA HIS A 265 16.62 4.12 -11.22
C HIS A 265 17.45 4.49 -12.46
N LYS A 266 18.30 5.52 -12.35
CA LYS A 266 19.04 6.10 -13.48
C LYS A 266 19.91 5.10 -14.27
N SER A 267 20.40 4.06 -13.61
CA SER A 267 21.30 3.05 -14.20
C SER A 267 20.63 1.69 -14.42
N SER A 268 19.32 1.59 -14.19
CA SER A 268 18.58 0.33 -14.32
C SER A 268 17.85 0.27 -15.66
N GLU A 269 17.44 -0.95 -16.05
CA GLU A 269 16.51 -1.13 -17.17
C GLU A 269 15.24 -0.30 -16.93
N LYS A 270 14.78 0.39 -17.97
CA LYS A 270 13.59 1.25 -17.87
C LYS A 270 12.32 0.41 -17.76
N PHE A 271 11.36 0.92 -16.99
CA PHE A 271 10.00 0.39 -16.93
C PHE A 271 9.91 -1.07 -16.47
N GLN A 272 10.71 -1.46 -15.48
CA GLN A 272 10.49 -2.75 -14.82
C GLN A 272 9.12 -2.68 -14.14
N GLN A 273 8.24 -3.59 -14.51
CA GLN A 273 6.82 -3.52 -14.17
C GLN A 273 6.54 -4.29 -12.90
N LEU A 274 5.83 -3.68 -11.96
CA LEU A 274 5.33 -4.30 -10.75
C LEU A 274 3.81 -4.43 -10.87
N GLU A 275 3.26 -5.64 -10.76
CA GLU A 275 1.81 -5.86 -10.71
C GLU A 275 1.48 -6.69 -9.49
N LEU A 276 0.62 -6.17 -8.61
CA LEU A 276 0.19 -6.84 -7.39
C LEU A 276 -1.34 -6.79 -7.27
N CYS A 277 -1.91 -7.82 -6.67
CA CYS A 277 -3.33 -7.88 -6.31
C CYS A 277 -3.47 -7.97 -4.79
N HIS A 278 -4.46 -7.29 -4.24
CA HIS A 278 -4.81 -7.41 -2.83
C HIS A 278 -5.20 -8.85 -2.47
N VAL A 279 -4.66 -9.36 -1.37
CA VAL A 279 -5.04 -10.63 -0.76
C VAL A 279 -6.18 -10.37 0.21
N PRO A 280 -7.40 -10.87 -0.04
CA PRO A 280 -8.54 -10.61 0.84
C PRO A 280 -8.28 -11.15 2.25
N ASP A 281 -8.46 -10.30 3.25
CA ASP A 281 -8.36 -10.64 4.68
C ASP A 281 -9.72 -10.94 5.32
N HIS A 282 -10.77 -11.05 4.50
CA HIS A 282 -12.16 -11.24 4.90
C HIS A 282 -12.66 -10.22 5.94
N GLY A 283 -12.06 -9.03 5.99
CA GLY A 283 -12.42 -7.98 6.93
C GLY A 283 -11.80 -8.13 8.33
N VAL A 284 -10.88 -9.07 8.52
CA VAL A 284 -10.17 -9.27 9.80
C VAL A 284 -8.74 -8.73 9.66
N SER A 285 -8.47 -7.60 10.31
CA SER A 285 -7.12 -7.03 10.39
C SER A 285 -6.76 -6.75 11.85
N GLY A 286 -5.60 -7.24 12.30
CA GLY A 286 -5.03 -6.84 13.58
C GLY A 286 -4.78 -5.34 13.61
N SER A 287 -5.04 -4.69 14.75
CA SER A 287 -4.71 -3.28 14.94
C SER A 287 -3.80 -3.13 16.16
N TYR A 288 -2.89 -2.17 16.07
CA TYR A 288 -2.02 -1.78 17.16
C TYR A 288 -1.86 -0.26 17.11
N GLN A 289 -1.52 0.33 18.25
CA GLN A 289 -1.34 1.77 18.38
C GLN A 289 -0.07 2.04 19.19
N PHE A 290 0.75 2.96 18.70
CA PHE A 290 1.90 3.47 19.45
C PHE A 290 1.42 4.52 20.46
N GLN A 291 1.90 4.42 21.69
CA GLN A 291 1.71 5.42 22.74
C GLN A 291 2.91 6.35 22.83
#